data_AF-A0AA88KJD3-F1
#
_entry.id   AF-A0AA88KJD3-F1
#
_cell.length_a   1.000
_cell.length_b   1.000
_cell.length_c   1.000
_cell.angle_alpha   90.00
_cell.angle_beta   90.00
_cell.angle_gamma   90.00
#
_symmetry.space_group_name_H-M   'P 1'
#
loop_
_entity.id
_entity.type
_entity.pdbx_description
1 polymer ?
#
loop_
_entity_poly.entity_id
_entity_poly.type
_entity_poly.pdbx_seq_one_letter_code
_entity_poly.pdbx_strand_id
1 'polypeptide(L)'
;MSSSTALRSNCVLISCTLIIVILLIATFSMSFTLKNTNNHGEKEPIVNSHSEQVSVEFQNYIKERLGDESLPLSDEAEVIPSASTPCGATCAIFCEHGNVMDERGCPTCSCLPPPELQNLNLNR
;
A
#
# COMPACT_ATOMS: atom_id res chain seq x y z
N MET A 1 43.38 -2.95 59.18
CA MET A 1 43.55 -2.26 57.87
C MET A 1 42.77 -2.98 56.76
N SER A 2 41.43 -2.88 56.72
CA SER A 2 40.64 -3.49 55.60
C SER A 2 39.33 -2.78 55.22
N SER A 3 38.90 -1.71 55.90
CA SER A 3 37.62 -1.06 55.56
C SER A 3 37.69 -0.02 54.43
N SER A 4 38.88 0.46 54.06
CA SER A 4 39.00 1.57 53.09
C SER A 4 39.03 1.14 51.62
N THR A 5 39.26 -0.15 51.33
CA THR A 5 39.28 -0.69 49.96
C THR A 5 37.88 -1.02 49.45
N ALA A 6 36.99 -1.48 50.33
CA ALA A 6 35.59 -1.78 49.99
C ALA A 6 34.80 -0.53 49.57
N LEU A 7 35.03 0.61 50.25
CA LEU A 7 34.33 1.86 49.94
C LEU A 7 34.73 2.44 48.57
N ARG A 8 36.00 2.27 48.17
CA ARG A 8 36.50 2.69 46.84
C ARG A 8 35.99 1.78 45.73
N SER A 9 35.89 0.47 45.97
CA SER A 9 35.36 -0.50 45.01
C SER A 9 33.87 -0.27 44.73
N ASN A 10 33.06 -0.02 45.77
CA ASN A 10 31.64 0.28 45.61
C ASN A 10 31.39 1.60 44.86
N CYS A 11 32.25 2.61 45.06
CA CYS A 11 32.15 3.88 44.35
C CYS A 11 32.41 3.73 42.84
N VAL A 12 33.35 2.87 42.45
CA VAL A 12 33.62 2.55 41.04
C VAL A 12 32.47 1.76 40.42
N LEU A 13 31.88 0.82 41.15
CA LEU A 13 30.73 0.04 40.67
C LEU A 13 29.48 0.90 40.47
N ILE A 14 29.20 1.84 41.38
CA ILE A 14 28.07 2.78 41.24
C ILE A 14 28.30 3.72 40.05
N SER A 15 29.53 4.22 39.87
CA SER A 15 29.88 5.04 38.71
C SER A 15 29.72 4.27 37.39
N CYS A 16 30.22 3.04 37.31
CA CYS A 16 30.08 2.19 36.12
C CYS A 16 28.62 1.86 35.80
N THR A 17 27.80 1.53 36.81
CA THR A 17 26.39 1.21 36.59
C THR A 17 25.60 2.42 36.10
N LEU A 18 25.86 3.62 36.63
CA LEU A 18 25.24 4.86 36.14
C LEU A 18 25.64 5.16 34.69
N ILE A 19 26.92 4.98 34.33
CA ILE A 19 27.39 5.18 32.95
C ILE A 19 26.70 4.21 32.00
N ILE A 20 26.60 2.93 32.35
CA ILE A 20 25.93 1.91 31.53
C ILE A 20 24.45 2.26 31.33
N VAL A 21 23.74 2.66 32.38
CA VAL A 21 22.33 3.05 32.30
C VAL A 21 22.14 4.27 31.39
N ILE A 22 23.01 5.28 31.48
CA ILE A 22 22.96 6.46 30.61
C ILE A 22 23.17 6.08 29.14
N LEU A 23 24.12 5.18 28.85
CA LEU A 23 24.36 4.70 27.49
C LEU A 23 23.18 3.91 26.93
N LEU A 24 22.51 3.09 27.75
CA LEU A 24 21.31 2.34 27.33
C LEU A 24 20.12 3.28 27.05
N ILE A 25 19.93 4.32 27.87
CA ILE A 25 18.85 5.30 27.65
C ILE A 25 19.11 6.10 26.36
N ALA A 26 20.36 6.49 26.11
CA ALA A 26 20.74 7.24 24.91
C ALA A 26 20.54 6.42 23.62
N THR A 27 20.93 5.14 23.62
CA THR A 27 20.74 4.25 22.45
C THR A 27 19.27 3.89 22.22
N PHE A 28 18.48 3.72 23.29
CA PHE A 28 17.05 3.51 23.19
C PHE A 28 16.32 4.75 22.62
N SER A 29 16.72 5.95 23.03
CA SER A 29 16.15 7.21 22.53
C SER A 29 16.43 7.45 21.03
N MET A 30 17.63 7.09 20.57
CA MET A 30 17.98 7.17 19.14
C MET A 30 17.22 6.15 18.29
N SER A 31 16.93 4.96 18.84
CA SER A 31 16.13 3.93 18.17
C SER A 31 14.66 4.35 17.99
N PHE A 32 14.13 5.19 18.88
CA PHE A 32 12.75 5.67 18.80
C PHE A 32 12.58 6.84 17.81
N THR A 33 13.64 7.64 17.58
CA THR A 33 13.57 8.84 16.73
C THR A 33 13.72 8.53 15.23
N LEU A 34 14.21 7.33 14.86
CA LEU A 34 14.38 6.90 13.47
C LEU A 34 13.13 6.27 12.83
N LYS A 35 12.01 6.18 13.58
CA LYS A 35 10.71 5.71 13.05
C LYS A 35 9.74 6.86 12.74
N ASN A 36 10.28 8.02 12.36
CA ASN A 36 9.52 9.13 11.81
C ASN A 36 10.14 9.60 10.49
N THR A 37 10.24 8.69 9.54
CA THR A 37 10.44 9.06 8.13
C THR A 37 9.07 9.16 7.46
N ASN A 38 8.79 10.36 6.94
CA ASN A 38 7.89 10.60 5.81
C ASN A 38 6.38 10.56 6.11
N ASN A 39 5.87 11.65 6.69
CA ASN A 39 4.55 12.15 6.33
C ASN A 39 4.72 13.42 5.49
N HIS A 40 5.29 13.27 4.29
CA HIS A 40 4.94 14.20 3.22
C HIS A 40 3.54 13.79 2.79
N GLY A 41 2.57 14.70 2.85
CA GLY A 41 1.18 14.44 2.52
C GLY A 41 1.05 13.75 1.17
N GLU A 42 0.79 12.45 1.20
CA GLU A 42 0.21 11.71 0.10
C GLU A 42 -1.29 11.79 0.34
N LYS A 43 -1.99 12.49 -0.55
CA LYS A 43 -3.43 12.35 -0.67
C LYS A 43 -3.68 10.89 -1.01
N GLU A 44 -4.28 10.13 -0.09
CA GLU A 44 -4.69 8.75 -0.35
C GLU A 44 -5.55 8.70 -1.63
N PRO A 45 -5.27 7.81 -2.58
CA PRO A 45 -6.33 7.26 -3.40
C PRO A 45 -7.16 6.33 -2.52
N ILE A 46 -8.45 6.67 -2.36
CA ILE A 46 -9.45 5.79 -1.78
C ILE A 46 -9.47 4.51 -2.63
N VAL A 47 -8.80 3.46 -2.17
CA VAL A 47 -8.91 2.10 -2.73
C VAL A 47 -9.78 1.29 -1.79
N ASN A 48 -10.89 0.87 -2.34
CA ASN A 48 -11.99 0.20 -1.66
C ASN A 48 -11.51 -1.16 -1.13
N SER A 49 -11.87 -1.43 0.11
CA SER A 49 -11.60 -2.60 0.94
C SER A 49 -11.87 -3.95 0.26
N HIS A 50 -10.81 -4.73 -0.03
CA HIS A 50 -10.70 -6.17 0.26
C HIS A 50 -9.37 -6.74 -0.27
N SER A 51 -8.28 -6.62 0.49
CA SER A 51 -7.24 -7.65 0.47
C SER A 51 -6.45 -7.61 1.77
N GLU A 52 -6.67 -8.65 2.58
CA GLU A 52 -5.77 -8.99 3.66
C GLU A 52 -4.36 -9.19 3.10
N GLN A 53 -3.40 -8.73 3.89
CA GLN A 53 -1.95 -8.75 3.71
C GLN A 53 -1.46 -9.98 2.92
N VAL A 54 -1.28 -9.82 1.62
CA VAL A 54 -0.55 -10.79 0.81
C VAL A 54 0.90 -10.78 1.28
N SER A 55 1.36 -11.92 1.79
CA SER A 55 2.73 -12.15 2.25
C SER A 55 3.74 -11.63 1.23
N VAL A 56 4.76 -10.90 1.72
CA VAL A 56 5.90 -10.39 0.93
C VAL A 56 6.57 -11.51 0.11
N GLU A 57 6.44 -12.77 0.56
CA GLU A 57 6.95 -13.94 -0.14
C GLU A 57 6.18 -14.27 -1.43
N PHE A 58 4.88 -14.01 -1.44
CA PHE A 58 4.04 -14.18 -2.64
C PHE A 58 4.34 -13.10 -3.69
N GLN A 59 4.65 -11.88 -3.25
CA GLN A 59 5.08 -10.80 -4.16
C GLN A 59 6.40 -11.14 -4.87
N ASN A 60 7.35 -11.75 -4.14
CA ASN A 60 8.61 -12.20 -4.72
C ASN A 60 8.43 -13.37 -5.71
N TYR A 61 7.50 -14.29 -5.43
CA TYR A 61 7.17 -15.39 -6.34
C TYR A 61 6.62 -14.91 -7.71
N ILE A 62 5.73 -13.91 -7.69
CA ILE A 62 5.17 -13.32 -8.92
C ILE A 62 6.28 -12.61 -9.72
N LYS A 63 7.21 -11.95 -9.04
CA LYS A 63 8.34 -11.24 -9.64
C LYS A 63 9.37 -12.15 -10.31
N GLU A 64 9.56 -13.37 -9.81
CA GLU A 64 10.41 -14.39 -10.45
C GLU A 64 9.72 -15.10 -11.62
N ARG A 65 8.38 -15.09 -11.69
CA ARG A 65 7.59 -15.74 -12.76
C ARG A 65 7.25 -14.84 -13.94
N LEU A 66 7.10 -13.53 -13.72
CA LEU A 66 6.87 -12.51 -14.76
C LEU A 66 8.17 -11.77 -15.07
N GLY A 67 9.23 -12.52 -15.38
CA GLY A 67 10.50 -11.95 -15.82
C GLY A 67 10.28 -10.92 -16.92
N ASP A 68 10.97 -9.78 -16.79
CA ASP A 68 11.25 -8.76 -17.82
C ASP A 68 10.64 -9.08 -19.19
N GLU A 69 9.38 -8.67 -19.38
CA GLU A 69 8.79 -8.59 -20.71
C GLU A 69 9.14 -7.23 -21.31
N SER A 70 10.43 -7.04 -21.61
CA SER A 70 10.84 -6.16 -22.70
C SER A 70 10.57 -6.90 -24.01
N LEU A 71 9.33 -6.83 -24.50
CA LEU A 71 9.01 -7.23 -25.87
C LEU A 71 8.58 -6.03 -26.74
N PRO A 72 8.84 -6.13 -28.05
CA PRO A 72 9.42 -5.07 -28.84
C PRO A 72 8.37 -4.14 -29.44
N LEU A 73 8.81 -2.94 -29.80
CA LEU A 73 8.14 -2.11 -30.80
C LEU A 73 8.10 -2.88 -32.14
N SER A 74 6.96 -3.41 -32.52
CA SER A 74 6.61 -3.67 -33.91
C SER A 74 5.15 -3.31 -34.17
N ASP A 75 4.97 -2.50 -35.21
CA ASP A 75 3.80 -1.67 -35.55
C ASP A 75 2.59 -2.45 -36.12
N GLU A 76 2.20 -3.57 -35.53
CA GLU A 76 1.01 -4.31 -35.96
C GLU A 76 0.04 -4.50 -34.80
N ALA A 77 -0.93 -3.58 -34.71
CA ALA A 77 -1.95 -3.55 -33.66
C ALA A 77 -2.90 -4.75 -33.72
N GLU A 78 -2.49 -5.85 -33.09
CA GLU A 78 -3.40 -6.89 -32.64
C GLU A 78 -4.06 -6.42 -31.33
N VAL A 79 -5.38 -6.23 -31.34
CA VAL A 79 -6.18 -5.77 -30.20
C VAL A 79 -6.23 -6.89 -29.16
N ILE A 80 -5.18 -7.00 -28.35
CA ILE A 80 -5.24 -7.70 -27.08
C ILE A 80 -5.81 -6.69 -26.08
N PRO A 81 -6.97 -6.94 -25.45
CA PRO A 81 -7.50 -6.05 -24.42
C PRO A 81 -6.49 -5.98 -23.28
N SER A 82 -5.67 -4.92 -23.31
CA SER A 82 -4.65 -4.62 -22.33
C SER A 82 -5.30 -4.54 -20.96
N ALA A 83 -4.99 -5.54 -20.13
CA ALA A 83 -5.31 -5.51 -18.73
C ALA A 83 -4.68 -4.23 -18.13
N SER A 84 -5.54 -3.30 -17.73
CA SER A 84 -5.26 -2.14 -16.87
C SER A 84 -5.04 -0.75 -17.50
N THR A 85 -5.56 -0.43 -18.69
CA THR A 85 -5.83 1.00 -18.96
C THR A 85 -6.91 1.49 -17.98
N PRO A 86 -6.63 2.41 -17.05
CA PRO A 86 -7.63 2.91 -16.12
C PRO A 86 -8.74 3.65 -16.89
N CYS A 87 -9.99 3.49 -16.42
CA CYS A 87 -11.11 4.24 -16.99
C CYS A 87 -10.87 5.75 -16.85
N GLY A 88 -11.31 6.51 -17.86
CA GLY A 88 -11.30 7.97 -17.81
C GLY A 88 -12.31 8.54 -16.80
N ALA A 89 -12.28 9.85 -16.61
CA ALA A 89 -13.26 10.54 -15.76
C ALA A 89 -14.69 10.39 -16.32
N THR A 90 -15.64 10.07 -15.44
CA THR A 90 -17.08 9.98 -15.76
C THR A 90 -17.83 11.18 -15.15
N CYS A 91 -19.00 11.52 -15.70
CA CYS A 91 -19.89 12.55 -15.16
C CYS A 91 -20.33 12.24 -13.72
N ALA A 92 -20.54 13.29 -12.89
CA ALA A 92 -21.05 13.16 -11.52
C ALA A 92 -22.59 13.09 -11.46
N ILE A 93 -23.20 12.23 -12.28
CA ILE A 93 -24.66 12.01 -12.28
C ILE A 93 -25.01 10.84 -11.37
N PHE A 94 -26.16 10.92 -10.71
CA PHE A 94 -26.73 9.78 -9.98
C PHE A 94 -27.58 8.93 -10.91
N CYS A 95 -27.21 7.66 -11.08
CA CYS A 95 -27.99 6.68 -11.82
C CYS A 95 -28.48 5.59 -10.85
N GLU A 96 -29.79 5.54 -10.63
CA GLU A 96 -30.43 4.60 -9.70
C GLU A 96 -30.11 3.12 -10.01
N HIS A 97 -29.99 2.78 -11.29
CA HIS A 97 -29.71 1.42 -11.77
C HIS A 97 -28.26 1.24 -12.30
N GLY A 98 -27.39 2.22 -12.08
CA GLY A 98 -26.00 2.21 -12.56
C GLY A 98 -25.78 2.86 -13.94
N ASN A 99 -24.52 2.96 -14.33
CA ASN A 99 -24.09 3.50 -15.63
C ASN A 99 -24.01 2.40 -16.70
N VAL A 100 -24.26 2.77 -17.95
CA VAL A 100 -23.97 1.93 -19.12
C VAL A 100 -22.46 1.78 -19.25
N MET A 101 -21.97 0.57 -19.52
CA MET A 101 -20.54 0.28 -19.71
C MET A 101 -20.17 0.33 -21.19
N ASP A 102 -18.96 0.81 -21.50
CA ASP A 102 -18.38 0.70 -22.84
C ASP A 102 -17.81 -0.70 -23.10
N GLU A 103 -17.28 -0.93 -24.31
CA GLU A 103 -16.70 -2.21 -24.74
C GLU A 103 -15.47 -2.64 -23.91
N ARG A 104 -14.86 -1.71 -23.17
CA ARG A 104 -13.72 -1.96 -22.27
C ARG A 104 -14.18 -2.19 -20.83
N GLY A 105 -15.48 -2.12 -20.55
CA GLY A 105 -16.04 -2.24 -19.20
C GLY A 105 -15.97 -0.95 -18.39
N CYS A 106 -15.74 0.20 -19.02
CA CYS A 106 -15.69 1.49 -18.33
C CYS A 106 -17.06 2.17 -18.24
N PRO A 107 -17.38 2.85 -17.13
CA PRO A 107 -18.65 3.53 -16.97
C PRO A 107 -18.74 4.78 -17.87
N THR A 108 -19.82 4.85 -18.63
CA THR A 108 -20.15 5.99 -19.48
C THR A 108 -21.02 7.02 -18.74
N CYS A 109 -21.24 8.18 -19.36
CA CYS A 109 -22.14 9.23 -18.85
C CYS A 109 -23.61 8.95 -19.24
N SER A 110 -24.11 7.74 -19.01
CA SER A 110 -25.46 7.32 -19.39
C SER A 110 -26.00 6.30 -18.40
N CYS A 111 -27.26 6.46 -17.97
CA CYS A 111 -27.87 5.57 -16.98
C CYS A 111 -28.51 4.35 -17.63
N LEU A 112 -28.42 3.22 -16.94
CA LEU A 112 -29.21 2.03 -17.24
C LEU A 112 -30.70 2.31 -16.99
N PRO A 113 -31.61 1.82 -17.86
CA PRO A 113 -33.04 1.92 -17.61
C PRO A 113 -33.46 0.97 -16.47
N PRO A 114 -34.65 1.15 -15.89
CA PRO A 114 -35.21 0.21 -14.92
C PRO A 114 -35.20 -1.24 -15.45
N PRO A 115 -34.93 -2.25 -14.60
CA PRO A 115 -34.89 -3.66 -14.99
C PRO A 115 -36.17 -4.14 -15.70
N GLU A 116 -37.31 -3.59 -15.32
CA GLU A 116 -38.62 -3.88 -15.92
C GLU A 116 -38.66 -3.53 -17.41
N LEU A 117 -37.98 -2.47 -17.84
CA LEU A 117 -37.89 -2.06 -19.24
C LEU A 117 -36.82 -2.82 -20.02
N GLN A 118 -35.84 -3.42 -19.34
CA GLN A 118 -34.81 -4.23 -20.00
C GLN A 118 -35.40 -5.54 -20.54
N ASN A 119 -36.31 -6.16 -19.78
CA ASN A 119 -36.96 -7.42 -20.16
C ASN A 119 -38.04 -7.27 -21.25
N LEU A 120 -38.52 -6.05 -21.49
CA LEU A 120 -39.51 -5.78 -22.55
C LEU A 120 -38.88 -5.73 -23.96
N ASN A 121 -37.58 -5.46 -24.05
CA ASN A 121 -36.86 -5.40 -25.33
C ASN A 121 -36.27 -6.74 -25.78
N LEU A 122 -36.26 -7.76 -24.91
CA LEU A 122 -35.80 -9.11 -25.25
C LEU A 122 -36.91 -10.00 -25.84
N ASN A 123 -38.16 -9.55 -25.76
CA ASN A 123 -39.35 -10.24 -26.27
C ASN A 123 -39.99 -9.53 -27.48
N ARG A 124 -39.26 -8.60 -28.13
CA ARG A 124 -39.66 -7.94 -29.38
C ARG A 124 -38.82 -8.48 -30.52
#